data_AF-A0A6I9WJK7-F1
#
_entry.id   AF-A0A6I9WJK7-F1
#
_cell.length_a   1.000
_cell.length_b   1.000
_cell.length_c   1.000
_cell.angle_alpha   90.00
_cell.angle_beta   90.00
_cell.angle_gamma   90.00
#
_symmetry.space_group_name_H-M   'P 1'
#
loop_
_entity.id
_entity.type
_entity.pdbx_description
1 polymer ?
#
loop_
_entity_poly.entity_id
_entity_poly.type
_entity_poly.pdbx_seq_one_letter_code
_entity_poly.pdbx_strand_id
1 'polypeptide(L)'
;MWTKVGNRNATISTKGTRLRRFSDKMQLVNVHCVLLILLIIVLTSIAGKLQPVKLLAARNRAMLRRIAISREEKSKICYDLVGCFVDPPPHLSIKRPPEHPSIIQTRFFLYTRADRKNPEPLQYGDDLKSIVHSRFNVSKPLRVLIHGFKGSGSDVGAILGINFLLDIEDANVIILDWTKGASTTYGTAVANSELVGRQLALVLLDTINLGIDPVDIHVIGFSLGAHVAGCASEILKQKNLLLGRITGLDPASPFFRHHLFREKSRKLDATDAHLVDVIHTDGSQDFKDGFGLLKPIGHIDFFPNGGREQPGCTDIKNSVVVSHLKEDVLDRNIACSHLRAFQLYVESIRSQTEKCKFIAWPCPQGGISYAKGTCFPMESTNWNQEMGYAANRGSLGIYYLATKAETPFCGQPIRASIMTSENMPKTSGTLFFKIFLTNSTTLFKIQCTLLRRRNEQMIFYNIAASDFDALSGNIETIVGMISYHRIVNKTEEDTTQEPDIDIILFNKLVLEDRKGHR
;
A
#
# COMPACT_ATOMS: atom_id res chain seq x y z
N MET A 1 41.63 32.33 44.51
CA MET A 1 42.51 33.28 45.26
C MET A 1 43.89 32.66 45.33
N TRP A 2 44.97 33.44 45.56
CA TRP A 2 46.39 33.06 45.33
C TRP A 2 46.78 32.90 43.83
N THR A 3 47.98 33.26 43.35
CA THR A 3 48.73 34.53 43.56
C THR A 3 49.66 34.87 42.38
N LYS A 4 49.90 36.18 42.20
CA LYS A 4 50.83 36.90 41.29
C LYS A 4 52.27 36.33 41.10
N VAL A 5 52.83 36.58 39.89
CA VAL A 5 54.26 36.92 39.55
C VAL A 5 55.33 35.82 39.82
N GLY A 6 56.44 35.68 39.07
CA GLY A 6 56.83 36.23 37.75
C GLY A 6 58.32 36.61 37.57
N ASN A 7 58.91 36.24 36.41
CA ASN A 7 60.09 36.83 35.72
C ASN A 7 61.53 36.29 35.97
N ARG A 8 62.35 36.37 34.89
CA ARG A 8 63.83 36.31 34.73
C ARG A 8 64.60 34.97 34.74
N ASN A 9 65.19 34.64 33.57
CA ASN A 9 66.63 34.69 33.25
C ASN A 9 66.79 34.56 31.70
N ALA A 10 67.59 35.35 30.95
CA ALA A 10 69.05 35.62 30.96
C ALA A 10 69.86 34.54 30.17
N THR A 11 70.82 34.81 29.27
CA THR A 11 71.43 36.09 28.75
C THR A 11 72.37 35.85 27.53
N ILE A 12 72.56 36.87 26.67
CA ILE A 12 73.82 37.28 25.94
C ILE A 12 74.44 36.32 24.87
N SER A 13 75.10 36.74 23.76
CA SER A 13 75.07 37.91 22.83
C SER A 13 75.84 37.50 21.52
N THR A 14 76.79 38.14 20.79
CA THR A 14 77.52 39.43 20.84
C THR A 14 78.22 39.80 19.49
N LYS A 15 77.81 40.87 18.76
CA LYS A 15 78.57 41.67 17.73
C LYS A 15 79.03 40.92 16.43
N GLY A 16 79.44 41.53 15.30
CA GLY A 16 79.57 42.94 14.84
C GLY A 16 80.91 43.19 14.07
N THR A 17 81.11 44.12 13.11
CA THR A 17 80.26 45.17 12.46
C THR A 17 80.96 45.78 11.20
N ARG A 18 80.21 46.30 10.19
CA ARG A 18 80.64 47.27 9.10
C ARG A 18 81.58 46.73 7.98
N LEU A 19 81.86 47.40 6.83
CA LEU A 19 81.90 48.86 6.45
C LEU A 19 81.85 49.12 4.90
N ARG A 20 81.62 50.39 4.49
CA ARG A 20 81.88 51.08 3.17
C ARG A 20 80.76 51.16 2.09
N ARG A 21 80.97 52.09 1.14
CA ARG A 21 80.09 52.67 0.08
C ARG A 21 80.99 53.18 -1.09
N PHE A 22 80.41 53.83 -2.13
CA PHE A 22 80.99 54.26 -3.45
C PHE A 22 81.02 53.14 -4.52
N SER A 23 80.81 53.38 -5.84
CA SER A 23 80.06 54.46 -6.54
C SER A 23 79.76 54.11 -8.03
N ASP A 24 78.90 54.93 -8.66
CA ASP A 24 78.74 55.22 -10.10
C ASP A 24 78.45 54.14 -11.18
N LYS A 25 77.20 54.20 -11.67
CA LYS A 25 76.73 54.29 -13.08
C LYS A 25 77.63 53.77 -14.24
N MET A 26 77.03 53.05 -15.20
CA MET A 26 76.70 53.64 -16.53
C MET A 26 75.67 52.84 -17.37
N GLN A 27 74.77 53.59 -18.03
CA GLN A 27 74.00 53.32 -19.26
C GLN A 27 72.91 52.23 -19.35
N LEU A 28 72.06 52.43 -20.36
CA LEU A 28 70.69 51.95 -20.52
C LEU A 28 70.58 51.19 -21.85
N VAL A 29 69.87 50.06 -21.89
CA VAL A 29 69.57 49.30 -23.12
C VAL A 29 68.05 49.18 -23.29
N ASN A 30 67.60 49.09 -24.55
CA ASN A 30 66.24 49.41 -24.98
C ASN A 30 65.16 48.44 -24.44
N VAL A 31 64.51 48.81 -23.33
CA VAL A 31 63.49 48.00 -22.62
C VAL A 31 62.27 47.67 -23.50
N HIS A 32 61.87 48.55 -24.41
CA HIS A 32 60.69 48.36 -25.26
C HIS A 32 60.82 47.18 -26.25
N CYS A 33 61.98 46.95 -26.86
CA CYS A 33 62.16 45.83 -27.80
C CYS A 33 62.07 44.47 -27.08
N VAL A 34 62.63 44.38 -25.87
CA VAL A 34 62.56 43.15 -25.05
C VAL A 34 61.11 42.86 -24.64
N LEU A 35 60.36 43.87 -24.21
CA LEU A 35 58.94 43.74 -23.90
C LEU A 35 58.10 43.30 -25.11
N LEU A 36 58.33 43.85 -26.29
CA LEU A 36 57.60 43.49 -27.51
C LEU A 36 57.86 42.03 -27.94
N ILE A 37 59.12 41.59 -27.91
CA ILE A 37 59.50 40.21 -28.23
C ILE A 37 58.90 39.24 -27.19
N LEU A 38 58.97 39.56 -25.90
CA LEU A 38 58.33 38.78 -24.84
C LEU A 38 56.80 38.70 -25.04
N LEU A 39 56.14 39.80 -25.39
CA LEU A 39 54.70 39.83 -25.62
C LEU A 39 54.29 38.91 -26.80
N ILE A 40 55.05 38.92 -27.90
CA ILE A 40 54.81 38.07 -29.08
C ILE A 40 55.07 36.59 -28.77
N ILE A 41 56.13 36.27 -28.02
CA ILE A 41 56.42 34.90 -27.57
C ILE A 41 55.32 34.40 -26.62
N VAL A 42 54.82 35.24 -25.72
CA VAL A 42 53.71 34.91 -24.82
C VAL A 42 52.41 34.70 -25.60
N LEU A 43 52.04 35.60 -26.51
CA LEU A 43 50.84 35.49 -27.34
C LEU A 43 50.85 34.23 -28.22
N THR A 44 51.97 33.90 -28.87
CA THR A 44 52.09 32.70 -29.71
C THR A 44 52.08 31.41 -28.88
N SER A 45 52.77 31.39 -27.74
CA SER A 45 52.75 30.27 -26.77
C SER A 45 51.35 29.97 -26.22
N ILE A 46 50.55 31.03 -25.97
CA ILE A 46 49.16 30.90 -25.50
C ILE A 46 48.24 30.42 -26.63
N ALA A 47 48.31 31.03 -27.82
CA ALA A 47 47.44 30.68 -28.95
C ALA A 47 47.62 29.22 -29.40
N GLY A 48 48.88 28.78 -29.57
CA GLY A 48 49.22 27.42 -30.00
C GLY A 48 48.83 26.33 -28.99
N LYS A 49 48.67 26.67 -27.70
CA LYS A 49 48.18 25.74 -26.66
C LYS A 49 46.66 25.78 -26.52
N LEU A 50 45.99 26.91 -26.79
CA LEU A 50 44.54 27.03 -26.66
C LEU A 50 43.75 26.16 -27.64
N GLN A 51 44.21 26.02 -28.89
CA GLN A 51 43.55 25.16 -29.87
C GLN A 51 43.55 23.66 -29.49
N PRO A 52 44.70 23.00 -29.22
CA PRO A 52 44.71 21.59 -28.81
C PRO A 52 43.98 21.38 -27.47
N VAL A 53 44.06 22.31 -26.51
CA VAL A 53 43.28 22.22 -25.26
C VAL A 53 41.77 22.33 -25.52
N LYS A 54 41.31 23.24 -26.39
CA LYS A 54 39.89 23.31 -26.80
C LYS A 54 39.44 22.03 -27.50
N LEU A 55 40.28 21.44 -28.35
CA LEU A 55 40.00 20.18 -29.04
C LEU A 55 39.97 18.97 -28.09
N LEU A 56 40.91 18.88 -27.14
CA LEU A 56 40.89 17.87 -26.08
C LEU A 56 39.64 18.02 -25.22
N ALA A 57 39.30 19.24 -24.80
CA ALA A 57 38.09 19.51 -24.03
C ALA A 57 36.81 19.19 -24.83
N ALA A 58 36.80 19.37 -26.16
CA ALA A 58 35.70 18.95 -27.02
C ALA A 58 35.60 17.42 -27.15
N ARG A 59 36.72 16.72 -27.39
CA ARG A 59 36.77 15.24 -27.43
C ARG A 59 36.40 14.65 -26.07
N ASN A 60 36.85 15.23 -24.97
CA ASN A 60 36.51 14.79 -23.62
C ASN A 60 35.03 15.07 -23.30
N ARG A 61 34.44 16.22 -23.70
CA ARG A 61 32.99 16.43 -23.59
C ARG A 61 32.17 15.47 -24.46
N ALA A 62 32.65 15.13 -25.66
CA ALA A 62 32.00 14.15 -26.53
C ALA A 62 32.12 12.72 -25.97
N MET A 63 33.26 12.37 -25.40
CA MET A 63 33.50 11.09 -24.71
C MET A 63 32.67 10.98 -23.44
N LEU A 64 32.62 12.03 -22.62
CA LEU A 64 31.76 12.10 -21.43
C LEU A 64 30.27 12.08 -21.81
N ARG A 65 29.85 12.69 -22.93
CA ARG A 65 28.49 12.52 -23.47
C ARG A 65 28.25 11.07 -23.92
N ARG A 66 29.19 10.41 -24.61
CA ARG A 66 29.06 8.99 -24.98
C ARG A 66 29.01 8.08 -23.77
N ILE A 67 29.78 8.36 -22.71
CA ILE A 67 29.76 7.64 -21.43
C ILE A 67 28.47 7.91 -20.65
N ALA A 68 27.91 9.12 -20.73
CA ALA A 68 26.61 9.45 -20.17
C ALA A 68 25.48 8.72 -20.90
N ILE A 69 25.44 8.79 -22.24
CA ILE A 69 24.45 8.07 -23.07
C ILE A 69 24.57 6.55 -22.87
N SER A 70 25.79 6.00 -22.84
CA SER A 70 26.06 4.59 -22.50
C SER A 70 25.74 4.21 -21.04
N ARG A 71 25.48 5.17 -20.16
CA ARG A 71 24.95 4.97 -18.80
C ARG A 71 23.44 5.25 -18.71
N GLU A 72 22.88 5.99 -19.65
CA GLU A 72 21.43 6.24 -19.80
C GLU A 72 20.73 5.12 -20.57
N GLU A 73 21.46 4.32 -21.34
CA GLU A 73 20.99 3.05 -21.89
C GLU A 73 20.83 2.00 -20.78
N LYS A 74 19.80 2.22 -19.95
CA LYS A 74 19.35 1.30 -18.91
C LYS A 74 19.09 -0.05 -19.55
N SER A 75 19.69 -1.09 -18.98
CA SER A 75 19.38 -2.48 -19.31
C SER A 75 17.86 -2.69 -19.31
N LYS A 76 17.37 -3.38 -20.34
CA LYS A 76 15.95 -3.60 -20.60
C LYS A 76 15.81 -5.00 -21.19
N ILE A 77 14.82 -5.74 -20.70
CA ILE A 77 14.37 -6.96 -21.37
C ILE A 77 13.11 -6.62 -22.18
N CYS A 78 12.92 -7.28 -23.32
CA CYS A 78 11.74 -7.09 -24.15
C CYS A 78 11.17 -8.45 -24.51
N TYR A 79 9.84 -8.55 -24.49
CA TYR A 79 9.12 -9.75 -24.90
C TYR A 79 8.06 -9.37 -25.93
N ASP A 80 7.74 -10.30 -26.83
CA ASP A 80 6.78 -10.06 -27.91
C ASP A 80 5.38 -9.73 -27.35
N LEU A 81 4.63 -8.91 -28.11
CA LEU A 81 3.30 -8.36 -27.79
C LEU A 81 3.25 -7.40 -26.58
N VAL A 82 3.99 -7.67 -25.50
CA VAL A 82 3.99 -6.87 -24.25
C VAL A 82 5.12 -5.82 -24.16
N GLY A 83 6.08 -5.86 -25.08
CA GLY A 83 7.13 -4.84 -25.22
C GLY A 83 8.22 -4.91 -24.15
N CYS A 84 8.85 -3.77 -23.87
CA CYS A 84 10.05 -3.69 -23.04
C CYS A 84 9.79 -3.33 -21.57
N PHE A 85 10.63 -3.88 -20.69
CA PHE A 85 10.67 -3.64 -19.26
C PHE A 85 12.09 -3.18 -18.90
N VAL A 86 12.21 -1.90 -18.55
CA VAL A 86 13.47 -1.26 -18.17
C VAL A 86 13.82 -1.62 -16.73
N ASP A 87 15.09 -1.94 -16.48
CA ASP A 87 15.58 -2.30 -15.15
C ASP A 87 15.44 -1.12 -14.15
N PRO A 88 15.04 -1.42 -12.90
CA PRO A 88 14.99 -0.43 -11.84
C PRO A 88 16.41 0.12 -11.53
N PRO A 89 16.57 1.45 -11.30
CA PRO A 89 17.84 2.07 -10.94
C PRO A 89 18.68 1.34 -9.87
N PRO A 90 20.03 1.35 -9.93
CA PRO A 90 20.89 0.53 -9.04
C PRO A 90 20.79 0.79 -7.54
N HIS A 91 20.18 1.90 -7.11
CA HIS A 91 19.91 2.20 -5.70
C HIS A 91 18.67 1.47 -5.15
N LEU A 92 18.07 0.56 -5.93
CA LEU A 92 16.81 -0.10 -5.60
C LEU A 92 16.98 -1.59 -5.26
N SER A 93 16.19 -2.06 -4.29
CA SER A 93 16.27 -3.42 -3.73
C SER A 93 15.68 -4.50 -4.64
N ILE A 94 14.67 -4.18 -5.45
CA ILE A 94 14.23 -5.06 -6.53
C ILE A 94 15.27 -4.95 -7.66
N LYS A 95 15.99 -6.04 -7.93
CA LYS A 95 17.06 -6.11 -8.95
C LYS A 95 16.70 -6.99 -10.15
N ARG A 96 15.41 -7.09 -10.49
CA ARG A 96 14.90 -8.01 -11.53
C ARG A 96 13.81 -7.36 -12.38
N PRO A 97 13.85 -7.51 -13.71
CA PRO A 97 12.68 -7.36 -14.56
C PRO A 97 11.72 -8.57 -14.37
N PRO A 98 10.50 -8.55 -14.95
CA PRO A 98 9.63 -9.73 -14.98
C PRO A 98 10.28 -10.94 -15.66
N GLU A 99 9.87 -12.14 -15.22
CA GLU A 99 10.23 -13.41 -15.87
C GLU A 99 9.64 -13.51 -17.30
N HIS A 100 10.15 -14.43 -18.10
CA HIS A 100 9.66 -14.65 -19.46
C HIS A 100 8.19 -15.12 -19.46
N PRO A 101 7.33 -14.72 -20.42
CA PRO A 101 5.92 -15.11 -20.46
C PRO A 101 5.68 -16.63 -20.35
N SER A 102 6.56 -17.45 -20.94
CA SER A 102 6.47 -18.92 -20.85
C SER A 102 6.82 -19.53 -19.48
N ILE A 103 7.35 -18.74 -18.54
CA ILE A 103 7.56 -19.11 -17.13
C ILE A 103 6.35 -18.68 -16.31
N ILE A 104 5.90 -17.44 -16.50
CA ILE A 104 4.74 -16.84 -15.81
C ILE A 104 3.45 -17.62 -16.11
N GLN A 105 3.29 -18.05 -17.37
CA GLN A 105 2.17 -18.85 -17.88
C GLN A 105 0.80 -18.32 -17.46
N THR A 106 0.57 -17.02 -17.70
CA THR A 106 -0.74 -16.38 -17.56
C THR A 106 -1.77 -17.05 -18.47
N ARG A 107 -2.92 -17.37 -17.90
CA ARG A 107 -4.08 -17.97 -18.56
C ARG A 107 -5.30 -17.10 -18.30
N PHE A 108 -6.18 -17.00 -19.29
CA PHE A 108 -7.46 -16.31 -19.18
C PHE A 108 -8.55 -17.36 -19.40
N PHE A 109 -9.50 -17.47 -18.47
CA PHE A 109 -10.57 -18.45 -18.56
C PHE A 109 -11.92 -17.73 -18.48
N LEU A 110 -12.71 -17.82 -19.54
CA LEU A 110 -14.05 -17.25 -19.63
C LEU A 110 -15.08 -18.21 -19.02
N TYR A 111 -15.82 -17.71 -18.05
CA TYR A 111 -17.03 -18.31 -17.51
C TYR A 111 -18.24 -17.49 -17.98
N THR A 112 -19.34 -18.17 -18.27
CA THR A 112 -20.63 -17.54 -18.60
C THR A 112 -21.76 -18.23 -17.84
N ARG A 113 -22.94 -17.60 -17.77
CA ARG A 113 -24.12 -18.22 -17.15
C ARG A 113 -24.55 -19.52 -17.84
N ALA A 114 -24.23 -19.70 -19.12
CA ALA A 114 -24.55 -20.90 -19.90
C ALA A 114 -23.67 -22.12 -19.56
N ASP A 115 -22.43 -21.91 -19.14
CA ASP A 115 -21.53 -22.96 -18.67
C ASP A 115 -20.59 -22.42 -17.59
N ARG A 116 -20.85 -22.84 -16.34
CA ARG A 116 -20.04 -22.49 -15.16
C ARG A 116 -19.00 -23.55 -14.79
N LYS A 117 -18.94 -24.67 -15.52
CA LYS A 117 -18.10 -25.83 -15.19
C LYS A 117 -16.92 -26.01 -16.14
N ASN A 118 -17.13 -25.72 -17.43
CA ASN A 118 -16.11 -25.84 -18.46
C ASN A 118 -15.81 -24.44 -19.02
N PRO A 119 -14.89 -23.67 -18.39
CA PRO A 119 -14.57 -22.34 -18.86
C PRO A 119 -13.73 -22.39 -20.14
N GLU A 120 -13.91 -21.41 -21.00
CA GLU A 120 -13.29 -21.35 -22.32
C GLU A 120 -11.94 -20.60 -22.24
N PRO A 121 -10.83 -21.18 -22.73
CA PRO A 121 -9.51 -20.57 -22.61
C PRO A 121 -9.33 -19.45 -23.65
N LEU A 122 -9.10 -18.22 -23.17
CA LEU A 122 -8.76 -17.07 -23.99
C LEU A 122 -7.24 -16.87 -24.05
N GLN A 123 -6.74 -16.42 -25.20
CA GLN A 123 -5.34 -16.10 -25.46
C GLN A 123 -5.19 -14.60 -25.77
N TYR A 124 -4.05 -14.02 -25.43
CA TYR A 124 -3.76 -12.62 -25.71
C TYR A 124 -3.03 -12.48 -27.06
N GLY A 125 -3.47 -11.55 -27.92
CA GLY A 125 -2.79 -11.28 -29.19
C GLY A 125 -2.80 -12.46 -30.17
N ASP A 126 -3.83 -13.31 -30.11
CA ASP A 126 -4.06 -14.40 -31.08
C ASP A 126 -4.82 -13.92 -32.34
N ASP A 127 -5.06 -12.62 -32.45
CA ASP A 127 -5.86 -11.93 -33.47
C ASP A 127 -7.36 -12.29 -33.36
N LEU A 128 -7.91 -12.02 -32.17
CA LEU A 128 -9.31 -12.21 -31.73
C LEU A 128 -9.84 -13.67 -31.77
N LYS A 129 -8.99 -14.67 -32.05
CA LYS A 129 -9.45 -16.01 -32.44
C LYS A 129 -10.14 -16.75 -31.30
N SER A 130 -9.50 -16.87 -30.14
CA SER A 130 -10.07 -17.60 -28.98
C SER A 130 -11.35 -16.96 -28.46
N ILE A 131 -11.41 -15.62 -28.43
CA ILE A 131 -12.59 -14.89 -27.97
C ILE A 131 -13.77 -15.01 -28.95
N VAL A 132 -13.54 -14.92 -30.26
CA VAL A 132 -14.58 -15.11 -31.29
C VAL A 132 -15.10 -16.56 -31.36
N HIS A 133 -14.29 -17.56 -31.00
CA HIS A 133 -14.70 -18.96 -30.96
C HIS A 133 -15.26 -19.41 -29.59
N SER A 134 -15.42 -18.48 -28.64
CA SER A 134 -15.98 -18.75 -27.30
C SER A 134 -17.44 -18.28 -27.18
N ARG A 135 -18.10 -18.55 -26.04
CA ARG A 135 -19.45 -18.03 -25.72
C ARG A 135 -19.45 -16.56 -25.27
N PHE A 136 -18.37 -15.82 -25.49
CA PHE A 136 -18.27 -14.39 -25.19
C PHE A 136 -19.34 -13.59 -25.92
N ASN A 137 -19.98 -12.64 -25.22
CA ASN A 137 -21.10 -11.87 -25.76
C ASN A 137 -20.92 -10.38 -25.48
N VAL A 138 -20.74 -9.59 -26.54
CA VAL A 138 -20.48 -8.14 -26.47
C VAL A 138 -21.66 -7.32 -25.91
N SER A 139 -22.87 -7.86 -25.89
CA SER A 139 -24.05 -7.24 -25.28
C SER A 139 -24.17 -7.53 -23.77
N LYS A 140 -23.15 -8.12 -23.15
CA LYS A 140 -23.07 -8.43 -21.72
C LYS A 140 -21.86 -7.73 -21.09
N PRO A 141 -21.99 -7.18 -19.87
CA PRO A 141 -20.88 -6.52 -19.21
C PRO A 141 -19.75 -7.51 -18.89
N LEU A 142 -18.55 -6.98 -18.66
CA LEU A 142 -17.35 -7.78 -18.39
C LEU A 142 -16.91 -7.63 -16.93
N ARG A 143 -16.72 -8.78 -16.26
CA ARG A 143 -16.11 -8.88 -14.93
C ARG A 143 -14.79 -9.63 -15.06
N VAL A 144 -13.70 -9.07 -14.55
CA VAL A 144 -12.39 -9.73 -14.55
C VAL A 144 -11.92 -9.93 -13.12
N LEU A 145 -11.67 -11.16 -12.69
CA LEU A 145 -11.08 -11.45 -11.38
C LEU A 145 -9.58 -11.72 -11.53
N ILE A 146 -8.77 -11.24 -10.58
CA ILE A 146 -7.31 -11.43 -10.57
C ILE A 146 -6.85 -11.81 -9.16
N HIS A 147 -6.22 -12.98 -9.02
CA HIS A 147 -5.68 -13.45 -7.74
C HIS A 147 -4.35 -12.80 -7.36
N GLY A 148 -3.96 -12.99 -6.09
CA GLY A 148 -2.76 -12.43 -5.48
C GLY A 148 -1.52 -13.32 -5.54
N PHE A 149 -0.49 -12.92 -4.78
CA PHE A 149 0.72 -13.70 -4.53
C PHE A 149 0.40 -15.09 -3.96
N LYS A 150 1.07 -16.14 -4.45
CA LYS A 150 0.88 -17.56 -4.08
C LYS A 150 -0.57 -18.11 -4.20
N GLY A 151 -1.54 -17.33 -4.69
CA GLY A 151 -2.90 -17.76 -4.98
C GLY A 151 -3.06 -18.32 -6.40
N SER A 152 -4.28 -18.74 -6.73
CA SER A 152 -4.62 -19.36 -8.01
C SER A 152 -6.01 -18.99 -8.53
N GLY A 153 -6.19 -18.99 -9.85
CA GLY A 153 -7.52 -18.83 -10.47
C GLY A 153 -8.50 -19.96 -10.15
N SER A 154 -8.03 -21.12 -9.68
CA SER A 154 -8.87 -22.24 -9.20
C SER A 154 -9.10 -22.25 -7.69
N ASP A 155 -8.69 -21.21 -6.95
CA ASP A 155 -8.97 -21.12 -5.52
C ASP A 155 -10.48 -21.11 -5.24
N VAL A 156 -10.92 -21.80 -4.19
CA VAL A 156 -12.35 -21.92 -3.82
C VAL A 156 -13.02 -20.54 -3.70
N GLY A 157 -12.30 -19.53 -3.21
CA GLY A 157 -12.79 -18.15 -3.18
C GLY A 157 -13.05 -17.57 -4.58
N ALA A 158 -12.11 -17.73 -5.51
CA ALA A 158 -12.27 -17.26 -6.89
C ALA A 158 -13.49 -17.93 -7.56
N ILE A 159 -13.62 -19.26 -7.40
CA ILE A 159 -14.75 -20.02 -7.95
C ILE A 159 -16.09 -19.60 -7.32
N LEU A 160 -16.15 -19.31 -6.02
CA LEU A 160 -17.35 -18.77 -5.37
C LEU A 160 -17.70 -17.37 -5.89
N GLY A 161 -16.71 -16.48 -6.05
CA GLY A 161 -16.90 -15.14 -6.60
C GLY A 161 -17.44 -15.17 -8.03
N ILE A 162 -16.91 -16.04 -8.88
CA ILE A 162 -17.41 -16.26 -10.26
C ILE A 162 -18.87 -16.73 -10.24
N ASN A 163 -19.22 -17.69 -9.38
CA ASN A 163 -20.58 -18.21 -9.30
C ASN A 163 -21.57 -17.14 -8.83
N PHE A 164 -21.28 -16.43 -7.73
CA PHE A 164 -22.19 -15.40 -7.20
C PHE A 164 -22.37 -14.22 -8.17
N LEU A 165 -21.34 -13.84 -8.95
CA LEU A 165 -21.50 -12.87 -10.03
C LEU A 165 -22.47 -13.38 -11.09
N LEU A 166 -22.29 -14.63 -11.55
CA LEU A 166 -23.16 -15.26 -12.55
C LEU A 166 -24.57 -15.59 -12.02
N ASP A 167 -24.80 -15.56 -10.70
CA ASP A 167 -26.12 -15.62 -10.08
C ASP A 167 -26.84 -14.27 -10.17
N ILE A 168 -26.19 -13.16 -9.79
CA ILE A 168 -26.83 -11.85 -9.78
C ILE A 168 -26.86 -11.14 -11.15
N GLU A 169 -25.90 -11.42 -12.03
CA GLU A 169 -25.68 -10.70 -13.29
C GLU A 169 -25.41 -11.65 -14.46
N ASP A 170 -25.95 -11.37 -15.65
CA ASP A 170 -25.63 -12.14 -16.86
C ASP A 170 -24.41 -11.53 -17.57
N ALA A 171 -23.23 -11.74 -16.98
CA ALA A 171 -21.97 -11.16 -17.42
C ALA A 171 -21.07 -12.16 -18.16
N ASN A 172 -20.11 -11.62 -18.91
CA ASN A 172 -18.87 -12.32 -19.23
C ASN A 172 -17.97 -12.27 -17.98
N VAL A 173 -17.52 -13.41 -17.46
CA VAL A 173 -16.64 -13.43 -16.27
C VAL A 173 -15.31 -14.10 -16.61
N ILE A 174 -14.24 -13.31 -16.71
CA ILE A 174 -12.89 -13.82 -16.94
C ILE A 174 -12.17 -13.96 -15.59
N ILE A 175 -11.61 -15.13 -15.30
CA ILE A 175 -10.56 -15.25 -14.27
C ILE A 175 -9.19 -15.18 -14.96
N LEU A 176 -8.35 -14.27 -14.48
CA LEU A 176 -6.95 -14.20 -14.82
C LEU A 176 -6.18 -15.08 -13.83
N ASP A 177 -5.64 -16.18 -14.35
CA ASP A 177 -4.81 -17.13 -13.62
C ASP A 177 -3.34 -16.97 -14.04
N TRP A 178 -2.52 -16.48 -13.12
CA TRP A 178 -1.07 -16.34 -13.25
C TRP A 178 -0.33 -17.14 -12.17
N THR A 179 -0.92 -18.26 -11.69
CA THR A 179 -0.44 -19.06 -10.54
C THR A 179 1.08 -19.28 -10.53
N LYS A 180 1.70 -19.61 -11.68
CA LYS A 180 3.16 -19.85 -11.74
C LYS A 180 3.96 -18.57 -11.51
N GLY A 181 3.66 -17.49 -12.25
CA GLY A 181 4.25 -16.17 -12.03
C GLY A 181 3.93 -15.53 -10.68
N ALA A 182 2.88 -15.98 -9.99
CA ALA A 182 2.53 -15.58 -8.62
C ALA A 182 3.19 -16.42 -7.52
N SER A 183 3.68 -17.63 -7.84
CA SER A 183 4.20 -18.60 -6.85
C SER A 183 5.72 -18.61 -6.70
N THR A 184 6.42 -17.73 -7.42
CA THR A 184 7.87 -17.43 -7.28
C THR A 184 8.16 -16.64 -5.99
N THR A 185 9.36 -16.07 -5.86
CA THR A 185 9.69 -15.18 -4.72
C THR A 185 8.92 -13.86 -4.84
N TYR A 186 8.54 -13.25 -3.71
CA TYR A 186 7.67 -12.05 -3.71
C TYR A 186 8.21 -10.90 -4.58
N GLY A 187 9.52 -10.63 -4.54
CA GLY A 187 10.13 -9.60 -5.39
C GLY A 187 10.07 -9.89 -6.89
N THR A 188 10.12 -11.17 -7.29
CA THR A 188 9.92 -11.57 -8.69
C THR A 188 8.43 -11.49 -9.07
N ALA A 189 7.51 -11.94 -8.21
CA ALA A 189 6.06 -11.84 -8.45
C ALA A 189 5.60 -10.37 -8.60
N VAL A 190 6.20 -9.45 -7.84
CA VAL A 190 6.00 -8.00 -7.97
C VAL A 190 6.48 -7.48 -9.34
N ALA A 191 7.60 -7.97 -9.87
CA ALA A 191 8.03 -7.63 -11.23
C ALA A 191 7.07 -8.21 -12.28
N ASN A 192 6.69 -9.48 -12.13
CA ASN A 192 5.75 -10.19 -13.01
C ASN A 192 4.39 -9.47 -13.13
N SER A 193 3.92 -8.81 -12.07
CA SER A 193 2.65 -8.06 -12.09
C SER A 193 2.52 -7.05 -13.24
N GLU A 194 3.64 -6.49 -13.72
CA GLU A 194 3.62 -5.59 -14.88
C GLU A 194 3.30 -6.32 -16.17
N LEU A 195 3.96 -7.45 -16.39
CA LEU A 195 3.85 -8.23 -17.61
C LEU A 195 2.46 -8.86 -17.70
N VAL A 196 1.97 -9.40 -16.58
CA VAL A 196 0.61 -9.91 -16.45
C VAL A 196 -0.43 -8.80 -16.70
N GLY A 197 -0.18 -7.57 -16.22
CA GLY A 197 -1.02 -6.41 -16.52
C GLY A 197 -1.05 -6.07 -18.01
N ARG A 198 0.10 -6.11 -18.70
CA ARG A 198 0.17 -5.89 -20.15
C ARG A 198 -0.49 -7.03 -20.95
N GLN A 199 -0.41 -8.28 -20.50
CA GLN A 199 -1.15 -9.39 -21.11
C GLN A 199 -2.67 -9.22 -20.95
N LEU A 200 -3.13 -8.82 -19.76
CA LEU A 200 -4.55 -8.50 -19.52
C LEU A 200 -5.01 -7.35 -20.41
N ALA A 201 -4.21 -6.29 -20.56
CA ALA A 201 -4.55 -5.17 -21.41
C ALA A 201 -4.79 -5.57 -22.88
N LEU A 202 -4.05 -6.56 -23.41
CA LEU A 202 -4.30 -7.09 -24.75
C LEU A 202 -5.68 -7.77 -24.82
N VAL A 203 -6.00 -8.68 -23.89
CA VAL A 203 -7.34 -9.32 -23.84
C VAL A 203 -8.47 -8.30 -23.65
N LEU A 204 -8.26 -7.26 -22.84
CA LEU A 204 -9.23 -6.17 -22.67
C LEU A 204 -9.41 -5.39 -23.97
N LEU A 205 -8.33 -5.06 -24.68
CA LEU A 205 -8.41 -4.42 -26.00
C LEU A 205 -9.13 -5.32 -27.02
N ASP A 206 -8.90 -6.62 -26.99
CA ASP A 206 -9.59 -7.60 -27.83
C ASP A 206 -11.11 -7.62 -27.53
N THR A 207 -11.53 -7.52 -26.26
CA THR A 207 -12.95 -7.39 -25.88
C THR A 207 -13.59 -6.07 -26.34
N ILE A 208 -12.83 -4.96 -26.32
CA ILE A 208 -13.28 -3.63 -26.73
C ILE A 208 -13.36 -3.54 -28.27
N ASN A 209 -12.40 -4.13 -28.98
CA ASN A 209 -12.38 -4.22 -30.45
C ASN A 209 -13.58 -4.99 -31.01
N LEU A 210 -14.13 -5.96 -30.26
CA LEU A 210 -15.37 -6.66 -30.62
C LEU A 210 -16.64 -5.85 -30.31
N GLY A 211 -16.57 -4.81 -29.46
CA GLY A 211 -17.68 -3.89 -29.20
C GLY A 211 -18.17 -3.81 -27.76
N ILE A 212 -17.45 -4.33 -26.75
CA ILE A 212 -17.73 -3.97 -25.35
C ILE A 212 -17.30 -2.51 -25.11
N ASP A 213 -18.19 -1.70 -24.54
CA ASP A 213 -17.84 -0.36 -24.05
C ASP A 213 -16.89 -0.48 -22.84
N PRO A 214 -15.74 0.22 -22.82
CA PRO A 214 -14.87 0.29 -21.65
C PRO A 214 -15.57 0.58 -20.31
N VAL A 215 -16.70 1.30 -20.30
CA VAL A 215 -17.44 1.60 -19.06
C VAL A 215 -18.17 0.40 -18.45
N ASP A 216 -18.46 -0.65 -19.24
CA ASP A 216 -19.08 -1.89 -18.77
C ASP A 216 -18.06 -2.90 -18.21
N ILE A 217 -16.76 -2.57 -18.30
CA ILE A 217 -15.66 -3.41 -17.80
C ILE A 217 -15.36 -3.07 -16.33
N HIS A 218 -15.44 -4.10 -15.48
CA HIS A 218 -15.07 -4.05 -14.06
C HIS A 218 -13.98 -5.09 -13.75
N VAL A 219 -12.79 -4.60 -13.35
CA VAL A 219 -11.65 -5.45 -12.96
C VAL A 219 -11.53 -5.50 -11.43
N ILE A 220 -11.40 -6.70 -10.88
CA ILE A 220 -11.45 -7.00 -9.44
C ILE A 220 -10.15 -7.71 -9.08
N GLY A 221 -9.21 -6.99 -8.48
CA GLY A 221 -7.86 -7.47 -8.22
C GLY A 221 -7.56 -7.63 -6.73
N PHE A 222 -7.14 -8.83 -6.31
CA PHE A 222 -6.73 -9.12 -4.94
C PHE A 222 -5.22 -9.04 -4.75
N SER A 223 -4.75 -8.36 -3.69
CA SER A 223 -3.34 -8.28 -3.33
C SER A 223 -2.48 -7.73 -4.49
N LEU A 224 -1.50 -8.48 -5.00
CA LEU A 224 -0.76 -8.12 -6.22
C LEU A 224 -1.66 -7.98 -7.47
N GLY A 225 -2.78 -8.71 -7.54
CA GLY A 225 -3.78 -8.61 -8.61
C GLY A 225 -4.42 -7.22 -8.72
N ALA A 226 -4.51 -6.46 -7.62
CA ALA A 226 -4.94 -5.06 -7.66
C ALA A 226 -3.98 -4.19 -8.51
N HIS A 227 -2.68 -4.50 -8.46
CA HIS A 227 -1.65 -3.78 -9.21
C HIS A 227 -1.46 -4.32 -10.63
N VAL A 228 -1.83 -5.58 -10.89
CA VAL A 228 -2.04 -6.09 -12.26
C VAL A 228 -3.15 -5.29 -12.97
N ALA A 229 -4.26 -5.00 -12.29
CA ALA A 229 -5.36 -4.20 -12.85
C ALA A 229 -4.91 -2.77 -13.23
N GLY A 230 -4.19 -2.06 -12.35
CA GLY A 230 -3.61 -0.75 -12.66
C GLY A 230 -2.59 -0.81 -13.81
N CYS A 231 -1.69 -1.81 -13.81
CA CYS A 231 -0.74 -2.01 -14.91
C CYS A 231 -1.42 -2.34 -16.26
N ALA A 232 -2.63 -2.90 -16.25
CA ALA A 232 -3.43 -3.09 -17.46
C ALA A 232 -4.06 -1.76 -17.92
N SER A 233 -4.64 -0.99 -16.99
CA SER A 233 -5.23 0.32 -17.29
C SER A 233 -4.23 1.28 -17.93
N GLU A 234 -2.98 1.32 -17.47
CA GLU A 234 -1.92 2.14 -18.08
C GLU A 234 -1.73 1.93 -19.59
N ILE A 235 -2.03 0.74 -20.11
CA ILE A 235 -1.99 0.43 -21.56
C ILE A 235 -3.27 0.90 -22.27
N LEU A 236 -4.43 0.87 -21.60
CA LEU A 236 -5.68 1.42 -22.12
C LEU A 236 -5.66 2.96 -22.13
N LYS A 237 -5.13 3.59 -21.08
CA LYS A 237 -4.92 5.06 -20.98
C LYS A 237 -4.06 5.58 -22.13
N GLN A 238 -3.03 4.84 -22.55
CA GLN A 238 -2.21 5.15 -23.73
C GLN A 238 -2.97 5.13 -25.07
N LYS A 239 -4.17 4.53 -25.11
CA LYS A 239 -5.09 4.50 -26.26
C LYS A 239 -6.31 5.43 -26.07
N ASN A 240 -6.30 6.27 -25.03
CA ASN A 240 -7.42 7.11 -24.60
C ASN A 240 -8.68 6.30 -24.18
N LEU A 241 -8.50 5.05 -23.74
CA LEU A 241 -9.55 4.20 -23.19
C LEU A 241 -9.45 4.21 -21.67
N LEU A 242 -10.57 4.25 -20.96
CA LEU A 242 -10.63 4.23 -19.49
C LEU A 242 -11.71 3.26 -19.03
N LEU A 243 -11.32 2.32 -18.15
CA LEU A 243 -12.22 1.30 -17.63
C LEU A 243 -13.36 1.91 -16.80
N GLY A 244 -14.51 1.25 -16.76
CA GLY A 244 -15.63 1.64 -15.91
C GLY A 244 -15.27 1.56 -14.43
N ARG A 245 -14.76 0.41 -13.99
CA ARG A 245 -14.42 0.20 -12.58
C ARG A 245 -13.18 -0.68 -12.36
N ILE A 246 -12.39 -0.33 -11.34
CA ILE A 246 -11.43 -1.25 -10.72
C ILE A 246 -11.72 -1.34 -9.23
N THR A 247 -11.88 -2.56 -8.70
CA THR A 247 -11.90 -2.81 -7.26
C THR A 247 -10.58 -3.41 -6.79
N GLY A 248 -9.90 -2.72 -5.87
CA GLY A 248 -8.68 -3.18 -5.21
C GLY A 248 -9.00 -3.89 -3.89
N LEU A 249 -8.77 -5.19 -3.82
CA LEU A 249 -9.02 -5.99 -2.61
C LEU A 249 -7.70 -6.19 -1.86
N ASP A 250 -7.56 -5.48 -0.74
CA ASP A 250 -6.36 -5.27 0.08
C ASP A 250 -5.05 -5.17 -0.75
N PRO A 251 -4.88 -4.11 -1.57
CA PRO A 251 -3.76 -3.99 -2.50
C PRO A 251 -2.40 -4.03 -1.79
N ALA A 252 -1.46 -4.82 -2.32
CA ALA A 252 -0.27 -5.23 -1.59
C ALA A 252 0.68 -4.08 -1.20
N SER A 253 1.02 -4.00 0.08
CA SER A 253 1.92 -2.99 0.66
C SER A 253 3.38 -3.12 0.20
N PRO A 254 4.04 -4.28 0.37
CA PRO A 254 5.49 -4.34 0.21
C PRO A 254 5.88 -4.08 -1.24
N PHE A 255 6.83 -3.15 -1.42
CA PHE A 255 7.29 -2.60 -2.71
C PHE A 255 6.36 -1.62 -3.44
N PHE A 256 5.22 -1.22 -2.87
CA PHE A 256 4.31 -0.22 -3.45
C PHE A 256 4.09 1.04 -2.59
N ARG A 257 4.78 1.14 -1.45
CA ARG A 257 4.81 2.33 -0.58
C ARG A 257 5.71 3.45 -1.12
N HIS A 258 5.55 4.66 -0.57
CA HIS A 258 6.37 5.82 -0.96
C HIS A 258 7.88 5.59 -0.79
N HIS A 259 8.64 6.29 -1.63
CA HIS A 259 10.09 6.16 -1.80
C HIS A 259 10.59 4.80 -2.29
N LEU A 260 9.69 3.85 -2.59
CA LEU A 260 10.03 2.51 -3.06
C LEU A 260 9.54 2.24 -4.50
N PHE A 261 10.53 2.06 -5.38
CA PHE A 261 10.50 1.26 -6.62
C PHE A 261 9.62 1.70 -7.81
N ARG A 262 8.32 2.02 -7.65
CA ARG A 262 7.37 2.06 -8.79
C ARG A 262 6.49 3.33 -8.89
N GLU A 263 6.91 4.44 -8.28
CA GLU A 263 6.11 5.65 -7.99
C GLU A 263 5.48 6.45 -9.16
N LYS A 264 5.49 6.02 -10.44
CA LYS A 264 4.96 6.85 -11.55
C LYS A 264 4.05 6.24 -12.63
N SER A 265 3.91 4.92 -12.77
CA SER A 265 2.99 4.31 -13.78
C SER A 265 2.81 2.79 -13.65
N ARG A 266 2.96 2.22 -12.44
CA ARG A 266 3.20 0.77 -12.26
C ARG A 266 2.59 0.20 -10.97
N LYS A 267 1.44 0.73 -10.57
CA LYS A 267 0.62 0.29 -9.42
C LYS A 267 -0.83 0.77 -9.64
N LEU A 268 -1.74 0.39 -8.75
CA LEU A 268 -3.10 0.93 -8.74
C LEU A 268 -3.14 2.37 -8.20
N ASP A 269 -3.88 3.27 -8.85
CA ASP A 269 -4.48 4.47 -8.24
C ASP A 269 -5.78 4.92 -8.92
N ALA A 270 -6.40 5.94 -8.34
CA ALA A 270 -7.66 6.54 -8.78
C ALA A 270 -7.72 6.90 -10.27
N THR A 271 -6.60 7.13 -10.96
CA THR A 271 -6.62 7.46 -12.40
C THR A 271 -6.88 6.25 -13.31
N ASP A 272 -6.89 5.02 -12.77
CA ASP A 272 -6.97 3.80 -13.56
C ASP A 272 -8.38 3.41 -14.05
N ALA A 273 -9.44 4.03 -13.54
CA ALA A 273 -10.82 3.80 -14.01
C ALA A 273 -11.73 4.99 -13.66
N HIS A 274 -12.94 5.02 -14.23
CA HIS A 274 -13.97 5.99 -13.85
C HIS A 274 -14.34 5.85 -12.37
N LEU A 275 -14.43 4.63 -11.83
CA LEU A 275 -14.46 4.36 -10.40
C LEU A 275 -13.29 3.46 -10.00
N VAL A 276 -12.55 3.85 -8.96
CA VAL A 276 -11.59 2.97 -8.30
C VAL A 276 -12.00 2.87 -6.84
N ASP A 277 -12.46 1.71 -6.41
CA ASP A 277 -12.85 1.44 -5.03
C ASP A 277 -11.92 0.43 -4.37
N VAL A 278 -11.55 0.64 -3.11
CA VAL A 278 -10.52 -0.14 -2.42
C VAL A 278 -11.04 -0.63 -1.09
N ILE A 279 -10.82 -1.91 -0.77
CA ILE A 279 -11.15 -2.51 0.52
C ILE A 279 -9.85 -2.86 1.23
N HIS A 280 -9.49 -2.08 2.25
CA HIS A 280 -8.31 -2.28 3.08
C HIS A 280 -8.67 -3.15 4.30
N THR A 281 -7.99 -4.27 4.50
CA THR A 281 -8.23 -5.17 5.65
C THR A 281 -7.00 -5.52 6.47
N ASP A 282 -5.79 -5.53 5.89
CA ASP A 282 -4.52 -5.77 6.58
C ASP A 282 -3.49 -4.66 6.30
N GLY A 283 -3.97 -3.42 6.34
CA GLY A 283 -3.16 -2.22 6.11
C GLY A 283 -2.17 -1.96 7.24
N SER A 284 -0.88 -1.79 6.92
CA SER A 284 0.14 -1.35 7.89
C SER A 284 0.96 -0.14 7.43
N GLN A 285 1.46 0.62 8.41
CA GLN A 285 2.44 1.70 8.20
C GLN A 285 3.87 1.16 8.05
N ASP A 286 4.17 0.01 8.66
CA ASP A 286 5.51 -0.59 8.74
C ASP A 286 5.60 -1.92 7.99
N PHE A 287 6.81 -2.34 7.61
CA PHE A 287 7.03 -3.50 6.73
C PHE A 287 6.92 -4.86 7.44
N LYS A 288 6.42 -4.89 8.67
CA LYS A 288 6.44 -6.07 9.56
C LYS A 288 5.05 -6.55 10.02
N ASP A 289 4.00 -5.73 9.83
CA ASP A 289 2.75 -5.85 10.60
C ASP A 289 1.47 -5.73 9.76
N GLY A 290 1.55 -6.00 8.46
CA GLY A 290 0.40 -6.12 7.54
C GLY A 290 0.79 -6.15 6.05
N PHE A 291 0.11 -6.99 5.27
CA PHE A 291 0.35 -7.22 3.84
C PHE A 291 -0.30 -6.17 2.93
N GLY A 292 -1.34 -5.47 3.37
CA GLY A 292 -2.07 -4.46 2.61
C GLY A 292 -1.50 -3.04 2.73
N LEU A 293 -1.78 -2.18 1.75
CA LEU A 293 -1.58 -0.73 1.87
C LEU A 293 -2.56 -0.15 2.90
N LEU A 294 -2.08 0.67 3.85
CA LEU A 294 -2.97 1.50 4.70
C LEU A 294 -3.20 2.90 4.09
N LYS A 295 -2.42 3.28 3.06
CA LYS A 295 -2.62 4.53 2.34
C LYS A 295 -3.83 4.39 1.40
N PRO A 296 -4.79 5.33 1.41
CA PRO A 296 -5.82 5.38 0.37
C PRO A 296 -5.19 5.60 -1.01
N ILE A 297 -5.71 4.90 -2.01
CA ILE A 297 -5.28 4.97 -3.41
C ILE A 297 -6.45 5.03 -4.41
N GLY A 298 -7.69 4.87 -3.97
CA GLY A 298 -8.87 4.90 -4.82
C GLY A 298 -9.50 6.29 -4.99
N HIS A 299 -10.67 6.29 -5.65
CA HIS A 299 -11.69 7.32 -5.50
C HIS A 299 -12.51 7.10 -4.20
N ILE A 300 -12.64 5.84 -3.77
CA ILE A 300 -13.31 5.42 -2.55
C ILE A 300 -12.42 4.39 -1.85
N ASP A 301 -12.08 4.62 -0.59
CA ASP A 301 -11.21 3.73 0.20
C ASP A 301 -11.94 3.32 1.48
N PHE A 302 -12.34 2.05 1.56
CA PHE A 302 -13.06 1.43 2.67
C PHE A 302 -12.09 0.76 3.64
N PHE A 303 -12.27 1.00 4.94
CA PHE A 303 -11.45 0.48 6.02
C PHE A 303 -12.30 -0.32 7.03
N PRO A 304 -12.84 -1.50 6.65
CA PRO A 304 -13.53 -2.40 7.58
C PRO A 304 -12.67 -2.68 8.82
N ASN A 305 -13.25 -2.47 9.99
CA ASN A 305 -12.61 -2.59 11.30
C ASN A 305 -11.35 -1.73 11.45
N GLY A 306 -11.31 -0.58 10.78
CA GLY A 306 -10.13 0.30 10.71
C GLY A 306 -9.08 -0.13 9.69
N GLY A 307 -9.34 -1.21 8.94
CA GLY A 307 -8.51 -1.71 7.84
C GLY A 307 -7.15 -2.27 8.26
N ARG A 308 -7.08 -2.94 9.42
CA ARG A 308 -5.81 -3.48 9.98
C ARG A 308 -5.87 -4.90 10.53
N GLU A 309 -6.93 -5.21 11.27
CA GLU A 309 -7.11 -6.48 11.97
C GLU A 309 -8.58 -6.81 11.93
N GLN A 310 -8.90 -7.94 11.32
CA GLN A 310 -10.27 -8.32 11.08
C GLN A 310 -10.78 -9.21 12.23
N PRO A 311 -11.99 -8.99 12.75
CA PRO A 311 -12.58 -9.89 13.75
C PRO A 311 -12.52 -11.34 13.27
N GLY A 312 -12.24 -12.27 14.18
CA GLY A 312 -12.02 -13.69 13.86
C GLY A 312 -10.60 -14.05 13.39
N CYS A 313 -9.76 -13.07 13.02
CA CYS A 313 -8.37 -13.34 12.63
C CYS A 313 -7.38 -13.21 13.81
N THR A 314 -6.30 -13.97 13.73
CA THR A 314 -5.20 -14.03 14.72
C THR A 314 -3.83 -13.94 14.04
N ASP A 315 -3.68 -12.96 13.13
CA ASP A 315 -2.49 -12.83 12.28
C ASP A 315 -1.21 -12.59 13.11
N ILE A 316 -0.13 -13.32 12.79
CA ILE A 316 1.10 -13.33 13.60
C ILE A 316 2.01 -12.15 13.19
N LYS A 317 1.71 -10.97 13.73
CA LYS A 317 2.50 -9.74 13.51
C LYS A 317 3.88 -9.81 14.19
N ASN A 318 4.85 -9.04 13.70
CA ASN A 318 6.30 -9.22 13.90
C ASN A 318 6.95 -10.40 13.15
N SER A 319 6.28 -11.05 12.18
CA SER A 319 6.93 -12.04 11.30
C SER A 319 7.88 -11.34 10.30
N VAL A 320 9.10 -11.06 10.76
CA VAL A 320 10.10 -10.23 10.07
C VAL A 320 10.46 -10.77 8.68
N VAL A 321 10.17 -9.94 7.66
CA VAL A 321 10.64 -10.02 6.27
C VAL A 321 9.98 -11.09 5.37
N VAL A 322 9.16 -10.60 4.44
CA VAL A 322 8.49 -11.35 3.34
C VAL A 322 9.47 -12.02 2.34
N SER A 323 10.78 -11.75 2.45
CA SER A 323 11.85 -12.47 1.72
C SER A 323 12.67 -13.44 2.57
N HIS A 324 12.29 -13.68 3.84
CA HIS A 324 12.99 -14.58 4.78
C HIS A 324 12.06 -15.51 5.57
N LEU A 325 10.74 -15.35 5.48
CA LEU A 325 9.83 -16.47 5.73
C LEU A 325 10.25 -17.64 4.83
N LYS A 326 10.48 -18.81 5.44
CA LYS A 326 10.63 -20.05 4.69
C LYS A 326 9.36 -20.26 3.86
N GLU A 327 9.53 -20.72 2.62
CA GLU A 327 8.43 -20.74 1.65
C GLU A 327 7.26 -21.67 2.06
N ASP A 328 7.51 -22.54 3.02
CA ASP A 328 6.59 -23.51 3.64
C ASP A 328 5.65 -22.90 4.70
N VAL A 329 5.82 -21.62 5.08
CA VAL A 329 5.21 -21.02 6.31
C VAL A 329 4.12 -19.98 6.01
N LEU A 330 3.64 -19.87 4.76
CA LEU A 330 2.46 -19.06 4.43
C LEU A 330 1.15 -19.83 4.67
N ASP A 331 0.88 -20.13 5.94
CA ASP A 331 -0.39 -20.71 6.36
C ASP A 331 -1.55 -19.68 6.30
N ARG A 332 -2.77 -20.16 6.08
CA ARG A 332 -4.01 -19.37 6.03
C ARG A 332 -4.23 -18.51 7.27
N ASN A 333 -3.76 -18.98 8.44
CA ASN A 333 -3.90 -18.26 9.71
C ASN A 333 -2.97 -17.03 9.81
N ILE A 334 -1.94 -16.91 8.97
CA ILE A 334 -0.99 -15.79 8.96
C ILE A 334 -1.47 -14.64 8.06
N ALA A 335 -2.32 -14.92 7.08
CA ALA A 335 -2.86 -13.95 6.12
C ALA A 335 -4.40 -13.84 6.19
N CYS A 336 -5.00 -14.09 7.35
CA CYS A 336 -6.45 -14.08 7.54
C CYS A 336 -7.03 -12.67 7.32
N SER A 337 -6.43 -11.64 7.92
CA SER A 337 -6.88 -10.26 7.71
C SER A 337 -6.67 -9.82 6.25
N HIS A 338 -5.64 -10.30 5.55
CA HIS A 338 -5.42 -10.01 4.13
C HIS A 338 -6.51 -10.66 3.25
N LEU A 339 -6.75 -11.96 3.43
CA LEU A 339 -7.78 -12.72 2.71
C LEU A 339 -9.21 -12.20 2.98
N ARG A 340 -9.44 -11.52 4.10
CA ARG A 340 -10.76 -10.99 4.46
C ARG A 340 -11.32 -9.99 3.43
N ALA A 341 -10.50 -9.15 2.78
CA ALA A 341 -11.03 -8.22 1.77
C ALA A 341 -11.72 -8.96 0.61
N PHE A 342 -11.14 -10.09 0.19
CA PHE A 342 -11.75 -10.92 -0.84
C PHE A 342 -13.02 -11.62 -0.35
N GLN A 343 -13.05 -12.11 0.90
CA GLN A 343 -14.24 -12.71 1.50
C GLN A 343 -15.39 -11.70 1.65
N LEU A 344 -15.11 -10.49 2.13
CA LEU A 344 -16.07 -9.39 2.26
C LEU A 344 -16.63 -8.98 0.89
N TYR A 345 -15.78 -8.90 -0.14
CA TYR A 345 -16.22 -8.61 -1.50
C TYR A 345 -17.12 -9.71 -2.06
N VAL A 346 -16.72 -10.99 -1.98
CA VAL A 346 -17.54 -12.12 -2.46
C VAL A 346 -18.86 -12.22 -1.70
N GLU A 347 -18.89 -11.93 -0.40
CA GLU A 347 -20.15 -11.86 0.33
C GLU A 347 -21.00 -10.64 -0.08
N SER A 348 -20.40 -9.48 -0.34
CA SER A 348 -21.15 -8.30 -0.82
C SER A 348 -21.87 -8.53 -2.16
N ILE A 349 -21.38 -9.47 -2.99
CA ILE A 349 -22.05 -9.93 -4.21
C ILE A 349 -23.29 -10.75 -3.86
N ARG A 350 -23.14 -11.83 -3.05
CA ARG A 350 -24.26 -12.68 -2.59
C ARG A 350 -25.35 -11.84 -1.92
N SER A 351 -24.94 -10.95 -1.01
CA SER A 351 -25.82 -10.15 -0.17
C SER A 351 -26.52 -9.00 -0.90
N GLN A 352 -26.40 -8.88 -2.23
CA GLN A 352 -27.21 -7.93 -2.98
C GLN A 352 -28.71 -8.21 -2.86
N THR A 353 -29.12 -9.48 -2.79
CA THR A 353 -30.51 -9.92 -2.63
C THR A 353 -30.98 -10.03 -1.16
N GLU A 354 -30.11 -9.78 -0.18
CA GLU A 354 -30.37 -9.99 1.25
C GLU A 354 -30.49 -8.65 2.03
N LYS A 355 -31.00 -8.72 3.28
CA LYS A 355 -30.93 -7.59 4.24
C LYS A 355 -29.47 -7.21 4.61
N CYS A 356 -28.52 -8.10 4.34
CA CYS A 356 -27.12 -7.99 4.70
C CYS A 356 -26.42 -6.89 3.86
N LYS A 357 -26.09 -5.74 4.48
CA LYS A 357 -25.49 -4.59 3.77
C LYS A 357 -24.25 -4.07 4.50
N PHE A 358 -23.17 -3.83 3.76
CA PHE A 358 -21.90 -3.33 4.28
C PHE A 358 -21.85 -1.80 4.27
N ILE A 359 -22.76 -1.17 5.03
CA ILE A 359 -22.88 0.29 5.07
C ILE A 359 -21.71 0.89 5.86
N ALA A 360 -20.98 1.79 5.19
CA ALA A 360 -19.80 2.47 5.69
C ALA A 360 -19.98 4.00 5.68
N TRP A 361 -19.30 4.69 6.60
CA TRP A 361 -19.45 6.14 6.86
C TRP A 361 -18.09 6.84 7.04
N PRO A 362 -17.98 8.15 6.77
CA PRO A 362 -16.77 8.91 6.97
C PRO A 362 -16.53 9.21 8.46
N CYS A 363 -15.26 9.34 8.83
CA CYS A 363 -14.84 9.72 10.19
C CYS A 363 -14.02 11.01 10.14
N PRO A 364 -14.34 12.08 10.91
CA PRO A 364 -13.70 13.40 10.75
C PRO A 364 -12.17 13.44 10.91
N GLN A 365 -11.60 12.55 11.73
CA GLN A 365 -10.13 12.37 11.86
C GLN A 365 -9.68 11.01 11.28
N GLY A 366 -10.42 10.50 10.30
CA GLY A 366 -10.21 9.19 9.69
C GLY A 366 -10.10 8.06 10.72
N GLY A 367 -9.10 7.20 10.54
CA GLY A 367 -8.83 6.05 11.41
C GLY A 367 -8.55 6.41 12.87
N ILE A 368 -8.15 7.64 13.19
CA ILE A 368 -7.99 8.09 14.58
C ILE A 368 -9.36 8.25 15.26
N SER A 369 -10.34 8.83 14.57
CA SER A 369 -11.73 8.90 15.04
C SER A 369 -12.36 7.51 15.11
N TYR A 370 -12.11 6.64 14.13
CA TYR A 370 -12.66 5.27 14.13
C TYR A 370 -12.09 4.43 15.29
N ALA A 371 -10.77 4.40 15.46
CA ALA A 371 -10.11 3.62 16.52
C ALA A 371 -10.46 4.13 17.92
N LYS A 372 -10.72 5.44 18.09
CA LYS A 372 -11.24 6.03 19.34
C LYS A 372 -12.76 5.95 19.46
N GLY A 373 -13.46 5.36 18.48
CA GLY A 373 -14.92 5.27 18.43
C GLY A 373 -15.67 6.61 18.40
N THR A 374 -15.03 7.73 18.05
CA THR A 374 -15.63 9.08 18.16
C THR A 374 -16.44 9.52 16.95
N CYS A 375 -16.36 8.83 15.82
CA CYS A 375 -17.28 9.00 14.67
C CYS A 375 -18.51 8.08 14.81
N PHE A 376 -19.16 8.10 15.97
CA PHE A 376 -20.36 7.32 16.28
C PHE A 376 -21.13 7.99 17.44
N PRO A 377 -22.49 7.96 17.49
CA PRO A 377 -23.40 7.46 16.46
C PRO A 377 -23.29 8.24 15.14
N MET A 378 -23.95 7.75 14.08
CA MET A 378 -23.81 8.32 12.75
C MET A 378 -24.69 9.57 12.61
N GLU A 379 -24.09 10.76 12.74
CA GLU A 379 -24.81 12.06 12.76
C GLU A 379 -25.65 12.36 11.50
N SER A 380 -25.36 11.69 10.38
CA SER A 380 -26.13 11.82 9.13
C SER A 380 -26.10 10.52 8.32
N THR A 381 -27.23 10.20 7.69
CA THR A 381 -27.35 9.07 6.74
C THR A 381 -26.85 9.40 5.33
N ASN A 382 -26.60 10.68 5.03
CA ASN A 382 -26.50 11.17 3.65
C ASN A 382 -25.08 11.01 3.05
N TRP A 383 -24.09 10.70 3.88
CA TRP A 383 -22.71 10.40 3.46
C TRP A 383 -22.36 8.95 3.77
N ASN A 384 -23.18 8.02 3.29
CA ASN A 384 -22.92 6.60 3.40
C ASN A 384 -22.55 5.99 2.04
N GLN A 385 -21.77 4.92 2.06
CA GLN A 385 -21.49 4.07 0.91
C GLN A 385 -21.62 2.59 1.30
N GLU A 386 -22.12 1.75 0.40
CA GLU A 386 -22.08 0.30 0.58
C GLU A 386 -20.75 -0.23 0.04
N MET A 387 -19.96 -0.87 0.90
CA MET A 387 -18.68 -1.46 0.54
C MET A 387 -18.87 -2.71 -0.31
N GLY A 388 -18.02 -2.86 -1.34
CA GLY A 388 -18.00 -4.03 -2.21
C GLY A 388 -18.83 -3.83 -3.47
N TYR A 389 -19.55 -4.86 -3.92
CA TYR A 389 -20.17 -4.88 -5.25
C TYR A 389 -21.06 -3.66 -5.55
N ALA A 390 -21.84 -3.17 -4.56
CA ALA A 390 -22.71 -2.01 -4.71
C ALA A 390 -22.02 -0.62 -4.64
N ALA A 391 -20.71 -0.54 -4.40
CA ALA A 391 -19.99 0.73 -4.36
C ALA A 391 -20.07 1.46 -5.73
N ASN A 392 -20.30 2.77 -5.69
CA ASN A 392 -20.70 3.57 -6.85
C ASN A 392 -20.04 4.96 -6.83
N ARG A 393 -20.19 5.76 -7.89
CA ARG A 393 -19.65 7.15 -7.95
C ARG A 393 -20.51 8.16 -7.17
N GLY A 394 -20.96 7.79 -5.97
CA GLY A 394 -21.63 8.67 -5.02
C GLY A 394 -20.66 9.61 -4.33
N SER A 395 -20.83 9.82 -3.03
CA SER A 395 -19.87 10.60 -2.23
C SER A 395 -18.50 9.89 -2.21
N LEU A 396 -17.49 10.52 -2.81
CA LEU A 396 -16.12 10.00 -2.86
C LEU A 396 -15.38 10.23 -1.54
N GLY A 397 -14.32 9.44 -1.27
CA GLY A 397 -13.46 9.61 -0.09
C GLY A 397 -13.26 8.36 0.76
N ILE A 398 -12.99 8.58 2.05
CA ILE A 398 -12.54 7.54 2.99
C ILE A 398 -13.67 7.12 3.93
N TYR A 399 -13.93 5.82 3.99
CA TYR A 399 -15.06 5.23 4.70
C TYR A 399 -14.65 4.15 5.70
N TYR A 400 -15.36 4.05 6.81
CA TYR A 400 -15.17 3.06 7.85
C TYR A 400 -16.47 2.30 8.14
N LEU A 401 -16.35 1.05 8.53
CA LEU A 401 -17.45 0.17 8.93
C LEU A 401 -16.93 -0.90 9.89
N ALA A 402 -17.82 -1.49 10.68
CA ALA A 402 -17.53 -2.70 11.45
C ALA A 402 -18.06 -3.95 10.72
N THR A 403 -17.41 -5.09 10.91
CA THR A 403 -17.88 -6.40 10.45
C THR A 403 -17.87 -7.40 11.60
N LYS A 404 -18.59 -8.51 11.47
CA LYS A 404 -18.49 -9.66 12.38
C LYS A 404 -17.25 -10.50 12.08
N ALA A 405 -16.99 -11.48 12.95
CA ALA A 405 -15.89 -12.44 12.82
C ALA A 405 -16.17 -13.59 11.84
N GLU A 406 -17.45 -13.89 11.63
CA GLU A 406 -17.95 -15.06 10.89
C GLU A 406 -19.06 -14.62 9.91
N THR A 407 -19.32 -15.45 8.90
CA THR A 407 -20.32 -15.16 7.85
C THR A 407 -21.76 -15.32 8.37
N PRO A 408 -22.73 -14.48 7.96
CA PRO A 408 -22.55 -13.27 7.16
C PRO A 408 -21.78 -12.21 7.94
N PHE A 409 -20.70 -11.66 7.36
CA PHE A 409 -19.80 -10.71 8.02
C PHE A 409 -20.41 -9.31 8.19
N CYS A 410 -21.44 -8.96 7.41
CA CYS A 410 -22.22 -7.75 7.63
C CYS A 410 -22.91 -7.75 9.02
N GLY A 411 -23.35 -6.58 9.47
CA GLY A 411 -24.11 -6.46 10.72
C GLY A 411 -24.49 -5.01 11.02
N GLN A 412 -25.31 -4.80 12.05
CA GLN A 412 -25.53 -3.46 12.58
C GLN A 412 -24.31 -3.05 13.45
N PRO A 413 -23.71 -1.88 13.21
CA PRO A 413 -22.63 -1.38 14.08
C PRO A 413 -23.19 -0.94 15.43
N ILE A 414 -22.44 -1.28 16.48
CA ILE A 414 -22.67 -0.93 17.89
C ILE A 414 -21.37 -0.34 18.43
N ARG A 415 -21.45 0.71 19.26
CA ARG A 415 -20.31 1.21 20.04
C ARG A 415 -20.42 0.73 21.49
N ALA A 416 -19.41 0.04 21.99
CA ALA A 416 -19.22 -0.11 23.44
C ALA A 416 -18.37 1.04 23.97
N SER A 417 -18.65 1.48 25.20
CA SER A 417 -17.78 2.37 25.96
C SER A 417 -17.66 1.94 27.42
N ILE A 418 -16.50 2.21 28.01
CA ILE A 418 -16.26 2.10 29.46
C ILE A 418 -15.82 3.45 30.00
N MET A 419 -16.33 3.80 31.17
CA MET A 419 -16.01 5.01 31.92
C MET A 419 -15.22 4.62 33.17
N THR A 420 -13.92 4.94 33.23
CA THR A 420 -13.06 4.51 34.33
C THR A 420 -13.44 5.14 35.66
N SER A 421 -13.06 4.49 36.76
CA SER A 421 -13.11 5.11 38.08
C SER A 421 -12.12 6.29 38.19
N GLU A 422 -12.38 7.20 39.13
CA GLU A 422 -11.44 8.26 39.47
C GLU A 422 -10.19 7.70 40.18
N ASN A 423 -9.07 8.41 40.08
CA ASN A 423 -7.78 8.01 40.66
C ASN A 423 -7.26 6.64 40.15
N MET A 424 -7.77 6.17 39.01
CA MET A 424 -7.36 4.91 38.38
C MET A 424 -5.83 4.87 38.19
N PRO A 425 -5.12 3.82 38.64
CA PRO A 425 -3.67 3.69 38.51
C PRO A 425 -3.22 3.62 37.05
N LYS A 426 -1.91 3.80 36.84
CA LYS A 426 -1.26 3.66 35.53
C LYS A 426 -1.47 2.24 35.01
N THR A 427 -2.09 2.08 33.85
CA THR A 427 -2.25 0.76 33.22
C THR A 427 -2.31 0.87 31.71
N SER A 428 -1.86 -0.16 31.01
CA SER A 428 -1.86 -0.22 29.55
C SER A 428 -2.19 -1.63 29.11
N GLY A 429 -3.27 -1.80 28.34
CA GLY A 429 -3.78 -3.11 27.97
C GLY A 429 -5.04 -3.04 27.13
N THR A 430 -5.65 -4.21 26.92
CA THR A 430 -6.91 -4.34 26.18
C THR A 430 -7.94 -4.98 27.10
N LEU A 431 -9.06 -4.28 27.30
CA LEU A 431 -10.27 -4.86 27.87
C LEU A 431 -11.06 -5.52 26.75
N PHE A 432 -11.31 -6.81 26.91
CA PHE A 432 -12.16 -7.60 26.04
C PHE A 432 -13.55 -7.67 26.68
N PHE A 433 -14.55 -7.14 25.99
CA PHE A 433 -15.94 -7.24 26.41
C PHE A 433 -16.71 -8.06 25.38
N LYS A 434 -17.15 -9.24 25.78
CA LYS A 434 -17.88 -10.20 24.94
C LYS A 434 -19.34 -10.20 25.39
N ILE A 435 -20.26 -9.71 24.56
CA ILE A 435 -21.70 -9.77 24.83
C ILE A 435 -22.36 -10.93 24.09
N PHE A 436 -23.42 -11.45 24.69
CA PHE A 436 -24.32 -12.43 24.09
C PHE A 436 -25.67 -11.75 23.86
N LEU A 437 -26.04 -11.57 22.59
CA LEU A 437 -27.30 -10.94 22.18
C LEU A 437 -28.08 -11.92 21.31
N THR A 438 -29.20 -12.43 21.83
CA THR A 438 -29.98 -13.53 21.23
C THR A 438 -29.10 -14.75 20.93
N ASN A 439 -28.93 -15.15 19.67
CA ASN A 439 -28.04 -16.23 19.24
C ASN A 439 -26.64 -15.73 18.80
N SER A 440 -26.41 -14.41 18.85
CA SER A 440 -25.19 -13.76 18.37
C SER A 440 -24.20 -13.47 19.49
N THR A 441 -22.92 -13.40 19.14
CA THR A 441 -21.83 -12.98 20.03
C THR A 441 -21.07 -11.82 19.41
N THR A 442 -20.98 -10.70 20.12
CA THR A 442 -20.18 -9.55 19.70
C THR A 442 -19.03 -9.33 20.68
N LEU A 443 -17.80 -9.27 20.17
CA LEU A 443 -16.58 -9.03 20.93
C LEU A 443 -16.04 -7.62 20.65
N PHE A 444 -16.02 -6.79 21.69
CA PHE A 444 -15.34 -5.50 21.68
C PHE A 444 -13.91 -5.64 22.20
N LYS A 445 -12.97 -4.99 21.52
CA LYS A 445 -11.55 -4.85 21.94
C LYS A 445 -11.30 -3.39 22.32
N ILE A 446 -11.47 -3.04 23.59
CA ILE A 446 -11.29 -1.67 24.09
C ILE A 446 -9.85 -1.49 24.57
N GLN A 447 -9.03 -0.78 23.79
CA GLN A 447 -7.65 -0.45 24.20
C GLN A 447 -7.69 0.62 25.30
N CYS A 448 -7.19 0.25 26.47
CA CYS A 448 -7.18 1.07 27.69
C CYS A 448 -5.73 1.48 27.98
N THR A 449 -5.42 2.77 27.84
CA THR A 449 -4.05 3.28 28.06
C THR A 449 -4.09 4.53 28.93
N LEU A 450 -3.69 4.35 30.19
CA LEU A 450 -3.66 5.35 31.25
C LEU A 450 -2.22 5.51 31.74
N LEU A 451 -1.60 6.65 31.40
CA LEU A 451 -0.16 6.86 31.58
C LEU A 451 0.21 7.67 32.84
N ARG A 452 -0.74 8.36 33.48
CA ARG A 452 -0.49 9.16 34.68
C ARG A 452 -0.68 8.30 35.95
N ARG A 453 0.00 8.65 37.05
CA ARG A 453 -0.11 7.96 38.36
C ARG A 453 -1.48 8.12 39.02
N ARG A 454 -2.19 9.20 38.72
CA ARG A 454 -3.63 9.36 38.92
C ARG A 454 -4.21 9.90 37.63
N ASN A 455 -5.30 9.32 37.18
CA ASN A 455 -6.03 9.77 36.01
C ASN A 455 -7.38 10.34 36.45
N GLU A 456 -7.83 11.38 35.76
CA GLU A 456 -9.23 11.81 35.77
C GLU A 456 -10.10 10.69 35.15
N GLN A 457 -11.42 10.81 35.26
CA GLN A 457 -12.35 9.87 34.66
C GLN A 457 -12.21 9.88 33.12
N MET A 458 -11.71 8.77 32.57
CA MET A 458 -11.53 8.60 31.13
C MET A 458 -12.64 7.72 30.54
N ILE A 459 -13.03 8.00 29.29
CA ILE A 459 -13.95 7.14 28.54
C ILE A 459 -13.19 6.53 27.36
N PHE A 460 -13.17 5.20 27.30
CA PHE A 460 -12.62 4.42 26.18
C PHE A 460 -13.75 3.77 25.39
N TYR A 461 -13.59 3.62 24.08
CA TYR A 461 -14.62 3.13 23.17
C TYR A 461 -14.07 2.04 22.25
N ASN A 462 -14.97 1.20 21.72
CA ASN A 462 -14.71 0.35 20.55
C ASN A 462 -16.00 0.16 19.74
N ILE A 463 -15.88 0.07 18.42
CA ILE A 463 -16.99 -0.20 17.51
C ILE A 463 -16.85 -1.62 16.97
N ALA A 464 -17.94 -2.39 17.03
CA ALA A 464 -18.03 -3.75 16.50
C ALA A 464 -19.40 -3.95 15.81
N ALA A 465 -19.56 -5.05 15.07
CA ALA A 465 -20.84 -5.42 14.47
C ALA A 465 -21.56 -6.50 15.29
N SER A 466 -22.89 -6.48 15.22
CA SER A 466 -23.78 -7.55 15.69
C SER A 466 -24.85 -7.85 14.63
N ASP A 467 -25.69 -8.86 14.85
CA ASP A 467 -26.76 -9.16 13.92
C ASP A 467 -27.78 -8.02 13.84
N PHE A 468 -28.39 -7.81 12.68
CA PHE A 468 -29.26 -6.65 12.44
C PHE A 468 -30.46 -6.58 13.38
N ASP A 469 -30.96 -7.74 13.82
CA ASP A 469 -32.08 -7.86 14.74
C ASP A 469 -31.62 -8.08 16.22
N ALA A 470 -30.31 -8.07 16.51
CA ALA A 470 -29.76 -8.35 17.86
C ALA A 470 -30.09 -7.28 18.93
N LEU A 471 -30.50 -6.08 18.50
CA LEU A 471 -30.94 -4.96 19.36
C LEU A 471 -32.40 -4.56 19.10
N SER A 472 -33.25 -5.46 18.59
CA SER A 472 -34.64 -5.12 18.27
C SER A 472 -35.58 -5.14 19.50
N GLY A 473 -35.53 -4.11 20.33
CA GLY A 473 -36.47 -3.90 21.44
C GLY A 473 -35.87 -3.20 22.66
N ASN A 474 -36.66 -3.08 23.73
CA ASN A 474 -36.13 -2.70 25.04
C ASN A 474 -35.39 -3.91 25.64
N ILE A 475 -34.08 -3.78 25.83
CA ILE A 475 -33.25 -4.84 26.43
C ILE A 475 -32.96 -4.46 27.88
N GLU A 476 -33.64 -5.13 28.81
CA GLU A 476 -33.52 -4.86 30.25
C GLU A 476 -32.20 -5.38 30.85
N THR A 477 -31.61 -6.43 30.26
CA THR A 477 -30.35 -7.02 30.71
C THR A 477 -29.50 -7.50 29.54
N ILE A 478 -28.18 -7.34 29.64
CA ILE A 478 -27.21 -7.86 28.67
C ILE A 478 -26.22 -8.75 29.40
N VAL A 479 -26.16 -10.02 28.99
CA VAL A 479 -25.19 -10.98 29.53
C VAL A 479 -23.88 -10.86 28.75
N GLY A 480 -22.76 -10.90 29.45
CA GLY A 480 -21.45 -10.84 28.83
C GLY A 480 -20.31 -11.30 29.74
N MET A 481 -19.13 -11.45 29.15
CA MET A 481 -17.87 -11.71 29.84
C MET A 481 -16.94 -10.50 29.65
N ILE A 482 -16.21 -10.15 30.71
CA ILE A 482 -15.15 -9.14 30.68
C ILE A 482 -13.84 -9.82 31.05
N SER A 483 -12.78 -9.59 30.27
CA SER A 483 -11.40 -9.87 30.68
C SER A 483 -10.49 -8.69 30.33
N TYR A 484 -9.35 -8.58 31.01
CA TYR A 484 -8.37 -7.52 30.77
C TYR A 484 -6.99 -8.15 30.61
N HIS A 485 -6.32 -7.86 29.49
CA HIS A 485 -4.94 -8.31 29.24
C HIS A 485 -4.02 -7.09 29.19
N ARG A 486 -3.08 -7.02 30.13
CA ARG A 486 -2.05 -5.97 30.20
C ARG A 486 -0.99 -6.14 29.11
N ILE A 487 -0.54 -5.03 28.55
CA ILE A 487 0.60 -4.97 27.62
C ILE A 487 1.83 -4.55 28.44
N VAL A 488 2.74 -5.50 28.66
CA VAL A 488 3.97 -5.29 29.42
C VAL A 488 5.12 -4.90 28.48
N ASN A 489 5.43 -3.61 28.43
CA ASN A 489 6.63 -3.12 27.72
C ASN A 489 7.88 -3.51 28.51
N LYS A 490 8.68 -4.47 28.01
CA LYS A 490 9.96 -4.88 28.61
C LYS A 490 11.11 -3.89 28.32
N THR A 491 10.88 -2.60 28.55
CA THR A 491 11.83 -1.52 28.25
C THR A 491 11.78 -0.40 29.29
N GLU A 492 12.19 -0.70 30.52
CA GLU A 492 12.92 0.20 31.44
C GLU A 492 13.33 -0.58 32.69
N GLU A 493 14.57 -0.41 33.15
CA GLU A 493 15.08 -1.00 34.40
C GLU A 493 14.70 -0.13 35.61
N ASP A 494 13.40 -0.01 35.90
CA ASP A 494 12.92 0.63 37.13
C ASP A 494 12.76 -0.44 38.24
N THR A 495 13.86 -0.73 38.92
CA THR A 495 13.96 -1.78 39.97
C THR A 495 13.30 -1.39 41.29
N THR A 496 12.51 -0.31 41.32
CA THR A 496 11.74 0.15 42.49
C THR A 496 10.31 0.56 42.13
N GLN A 497 9.41 -0.41 42.09
CA GLN A 497 7.96 -0.15 42.10
C GLN A 497 7.22 -1.24 42.89
N GLU A 498 6.06 -0.87 43.44
CA GLU A 498 5.14 -1.75 44.18
C GLU A 498 4.59 -2.87 43.26
N PRO A 499 3.95 -3.93 43.80
CA PRO A 499 3.21 -4.91 42.99
C PRO A 499 2.02 -4.23 42.29
N ASP A 500 2.30 -3.68 41.11
CA ASP A 500 1.43 -2.82 40.31
C ASP A 500 0.26 -3.63 39.73
N ILE A 501 -0.85 -3.67 40.47
CA ILE A 501 -1.90 -4.69 40.35
C ILE A 501 -2.62 -4.64 38.99
N ASP A 502 -2.84 -5.80 38.36
CA ASP A 502 -3.51 -5.98 37.06
C ASP A 502 -5.04 -5.78 37.09
N ILE A 503 -5.50 -4.70 37.72
CA ILE A 503 -6.91 -4.34 37.90
C ILE A 503 -7.29 -3.21 36.92
N ILE A 504 -8.50 -3.30 36.36
CA ILE A 504 -9.18 -2.18 35.70
C ILE A 504 -10.50 -1.88 36.42
N LEU A 505 -10.65 -0.64 36.90
CA LEU A 505 -11.87 -0.17 37.58
C LEU A 505 -12.64 0.78 36.65
N PHE A 506 -13.93 0.50 36.48
CA PHE A 506 -14.83 1.33 35.70
C PHE A 506 -16.18 1.48 36.40
N ASN A 507 -16.71 2.71 36.40
CA ASN A 507 -17.97 3.07 37.06
C ASN A 507 -19.19 2.74 36.19
N LYS A 508 -19.01 2.72 34.86
CA LYS A 508 -20.09 2.43 33.91
C LYS A 508 -19.54 1.77 32.65
N LEU A 509 -20.31 0.82 32.13
CA LEU A 509 -20.21 0.33 30.76
C LEU A 509 -21.50 0.73 30.03
N VAL A 510 -21.40 1.14 28.77
CA VAL A 510 -22.54 1.51 27.91
C VAL A 510 -22.37 0.86 26.55
N LEU A 511 -23.46 0.31 25.99
CA LEU A 511 -23.56 0.05 24.56
C LEU A 511 -24.37 1.17 23.91
N GLU A 512 -24.12 1.45 22.64
CA GLU A 512 -24.84 2.47 21.90
C GLU A 512 -25.13 2.02 20.48
N ASP A 513 -26.38 2.19 20.03
CA ASP A 513 -26.79 1.87 18.66
C ASP A 513 -26.46 3.01 17.68
N ARG A 514 -26.59 2.75 16.38
CA ARG A 514 -26.34 3.76 15.32
C ARG A 514 -27.26 4.99 15.35
N LYS A 515 -28.33 4.98 16.17
CA LYS A 515 -29.25 6.11 16.38
C LYS A 515 -28.94 6.90 17.66
N GLY A 516 -28.04 6.40 18.52
CA GLY A 516 -27.67 7.03 19.79
C GLY A 516 -28.47 6.54 21.01
N HIS A 517 -29.25 5.45 20.91
CA HIS A 517 -29.85 4.79 22.06
C HIS A 517 -28.77 4.11 22.92
N ARG A 518 -28.93 4.07 24.25
CA ARG A 518 -27.91 3.69 25.25
C ARG A 518 -28.47 2.92 26.44
#